data_AF-A0A7W1S478-F1
#
_entry.id   AF-A0A7W1S478-F1
#
_cell.length_a   1.000
_cell.length_b   1.000
_cell.length_c   1.000
_cell.angle_alpha   90.00
_cell.angle_beta   90.00
_cell.angle_gamma   90.00
#
_symmetry.space_group_name_H-M   'P 1'
#
loop_
_entity.id
_entity.type
_entity.pdbx_description
1 polymer ?
#
loop_
_entity_poly.entity_id
_entity_poly.type
_entity_poly.pdbx_seq_one_letter_code
_entity_poly.pdbx_strand_id
1 'polypeptide(L)' 'MTDVDVAMLQSRVAKLERTVAFLLEKLEIAYEDKPDSRVSAAVRGLLEKGNKIGAIQQYREETGTGLLEAKQLIDSLSK' A
#
# COMPACT_ATOMS: atom_id res chain seq x y z
N MET A 1 22.19 -8.02 6.73
CA MET A 1 20.81 -8.30 7.21
C MET A 1 20.66 -9.80 7.20
N THR A 2 20.47 -10.40 8.36
CA THR A 2 20.61 -11.85 8.58
C THR A 2 19.25 -12.55 8.46
N ASP A 3 19.24 -13.85 8.19
CA ASP A 3 18.04 -14.71 8.19
C ASP A 3 17.21 -14.59 9.48
N VAL A 4 17.89 -14.32 10.60
CA VAL A 4 17.28 -14.12 11.91
C VAL A 4 16.41 -12.85 11.94
N ASP A 5 16.86 -11.78 11.28
CA ASP A 5 16.09 -10.52 11.18
C ASP A 5 14.79 -10.73 10.40
N VAL A 6 14.87 -11.50 9.31
CA VAL A 6 13.71 -11.84 8.47
C VAL A 6 12.72 -12.70 9.24
N ALA A 7 13.18 -13.73 9.97
CA ALA A 7 12.33 -14.60 10.78
C ALA A 7 11.62 -13.83 11.90
N MET A 8 12.31 -12.88 12.55
CA MET A 8 11.70 -12.00 13.55
C MET A 8 10.64 -11.08 12.94
N LEU A 9 10.92 -10.48 11.78
CA LEU A 9 9.95 -9.65 11.06
C LEU A 9 8.71 -10.46 10.65
N GLN A 10 8.90 -11.67 10.10
CA GLN A 10 7.79 -12.56 9.74
C GLN A 10 6.92 -12.91 10.95
N SER A 11 7.54 -13.24 12.09
CA SER A 11 6.80 -13.51 13.33
C SER A 11 5.99 -12.30 13.80
N ARG A 12 6.56 -11.10 13.66
CA ARG A 12 5.88 -9.85 14.02
C ARG A 12 4.73 -9.53 13.07
N VAL A 13 4.91 -9.76 11.76
CA VAL A 13 3.87 -9.61 10.74
C VAL A 13 2.72 -10.58 11.01
N ALA A 14 3.00 -11.87 11.26
CA ALA A 14 1.96 -12.86 11.56
C ALA A 14 1.17 -12.55 12.84
N LYS A 15 1.79 -11.87 13.82
CA LYS A 15 1.07 -11.37 15.00
C LYS A 15 0.15 -10.19 14.64
N LEU A 16 0.64 -9.26 13.83
CA LEU A 16 -0.15 -8.11 13.36
C LEU A 16 -1.34 -8.56 12.52
N GLU A 17 -1.15 -9.47 11.57
CA GLU A 17 -2.21 -10.02 10.72
C GLU A 17 -3.34 -10.63 11.55
N ARG A 18 -3.01 -11.47 12.54
CA ARG A 18 -4.01 -12.05 13.46
C ARG A 18 -4.76 -10.99 14.25
N THR A 19 -4.07 -9.93 14.68
CA THR A 19 -4.68 -8.83 15.45
C THR A 19 -5.62 -8.02 14.55
N VAL A 20 -5.21 -7.71 13.32
CA VAL A 20 -6.04 -6.99 12.34
C VAL A 20 -7.26 -7.81 11.96
N ALA A 21 -7.11 -9.11 11.70
CA ALA A 21 -8.22 -10.00 11.40
C ALA A 21 -9.28 -10.00 12.53
N PHE A 22 -8.83 -10.10 13.78
CA PHE A 22 -9.72 -10.02 14.94
C PHE A 22 -10.45 -8.67 15.03
N LEU A 23 -9.75 -7.55 14.78
CA LEU A 23 -10.37 -6.23 14.81
C LEU A 23 -11.39 -6.04 13.68
N LEU A 24 -11.07 -6.46 12.46
CA LEU A 24 -11.98 -6.37 11.32
C LEU A 24 -13.27 -7.17 11.57
N GLU A 25 -13.15 -8.38 12.13
CA GLU A 25 -14.29 -9.20 12.52
C GLU A 25 -15.15 -8.51 13.59
N LYS A 26 -14.52 -7.97 14.65
CA LYS A 26 -15.25 -7.31 15.74
C LYS A 26 -15.93 -6.01 15.36
N LEU A 27 -15.40 -5.32 14.36
CA LEU A 27 -15.96 -4.07 13.87
C LEU A 27 -16.96 -4.28 12.72
N GLU A 28 -17.17 -5.52 12.28
CA GLU A 28 -18.01 -5.87 11.13
C GLU A 28 -17.62 -5.10 9.86
N ILE A 29 -16.31 -4.84 9.68
CA ILE A 29 -15.77 -4.07 8.55
C ILE A 29 -15.30 -5.04 7.46
N ALA A 30 -15.88 -4.91 6.27
CA ALA A 30 -15.33 -5.50 5.05
C ALA A 30 -14.15 -4.65 4.57
N TYR A 31 -12.92 -5.07 4.91
CA TYR A 31 -11.70 -4.47 4.35
C TYR A 31 -11.36 -5.14 3.02
N GLU A 32 -11.49 -4.39 1.93
CA GLU A 32 -11.01 -4.80 0.61
C GLU A 32 -9.72 -4.06 0.29
N ASP A 33 -8.65 -4.81 0.04
CA ASP A 33 -7.36 -4.24 -0.40
C ASP A 33 -7.40 -3.88 -1.89
N LYS A 34 -8.23 -2.89 -2.21
CA LYS A 34 -8.37 -2.33 -3.56
C LYS A 34 -7.15 -1.49 -3.91
N PRO A 35 -6.75 -1.46 -5.20
CA PRO A 35 -5.70 -0.55 -5.66
C PRO A 35 -5.96 0.91 -5.24
N ASP A 36 -7.22 1.36 -5.31
CA ASP A 36 -7.61 2.75 -5.00
C ASP A 36 -7.43 3.11 -3.51
N SER A 37 -7.52 2.12 -2.61
CA SER A 37 -7.28 2.31 -1.17
C SER A 37 -5.79 2.38 -0.83
N ARG A 38 -4.90 1.95 -1.73
CA ARG A 38 -3.44 2.04 -1.52
C ARG A 38 -2.89 3.43 -1.82
N VAL A 39 -3.65 4.29 -2.50
CA VAL A 39 -3.24 5.65 -2.88
C VAL A 39 -3.95 6.73 -2.08
N SER A 40 -3.19 7.75 -1.67
CA SER A 40 -3.73 8.94 -1.03
C SER A 40 -4.65 9.73 -1.96
N ALA A 41 -5.46 10.63 -1.37
CA ALA A 41 -6.29 11.55 -2.14
C ALA A 41 -5.44 12.47 -3.06
N ALA A 42 -4.22 12.81 -2.66
CA ALA A 42 -3.31 13.63 -3.46
C ALA A 42 -2.85 12.89 -4.74
N VAL A 43 -2.45 11.62 -4.59
CA VAL A 43 -2.09 10.75 -5.73
C VAL A 43 -3.28 10.57 -6.68
N ARG A 44 -4.49 10.36 -6.15
CA ARG A 44 -5.72 10.27 -6.96
C ARG A 44 -6.00 11.57 -7.73
N GLY A 45 -5.91 12.72 -7.09
CA GLY A 45 -6.09 14.01 -7.77
C GLY A 45 -5.06 14.27 -8.89
N LEU A 46 -3.87 13.68 -8.80
CA LEU A 46 -2.86 13.74 -9.87
C LEU A 46 -3.21 12.78 -11.03
N LEU A 47 -3.71 11.58 -10.69
CA LEU A 47 -4.20 10.62 -11.67
C LEU A 47 -5.40 11.14 -12.47
N GLU A 48 -6.37 11.77 -11.80
CA GLU A 48 -7.54 12.39 -12.44
C GLU A 48 -7.15 13.53 -13.41
N LYS A 49 -6.05 14.23 -13.12
CA LYS A 49 -5.47 15.27 -13.99
C LYS A 49 -4.62 14.70 -15.13
N GLY A 50 -4.48 13.37 -15.24
CA GLY A 50 -3.61 12.70 -16.21
C GLY A 50 -2.11 12.84 -15.91
N ASN A 51 -1.74 13.38 -14.74
CA ASN A 51 -0.34 13.59 -14.37
C ASN A 51 0.25 12.33 -13.68
N LYS A 52 0.53 11.30 -14.49
CA LYS A 52 1.10 10.03 -14.01
C LYS A 52 2.46 10.18 -13.33
N ILE A 53 3.33 11.03 -13.86
CA ILE A 53 4.68 11.23 -13.31
C ILE A 53 4.59 11.85 -11.91
N GLY A 54 3.75 12.88 -11.75
CA GLY A 54 3.47 13.47 -10.44
C GLY A 54 2.87 12.46 -9.46
N ALA A 55 1.92 11.63 -9.92
CA ALA A 55 1.32 10.59 -9.08
C ALA A 55 2.35 9.55 -8.60
N ILE A 56 3.27 9.11 -9.47
CA ILE A 56 4.36 8.20 -9.11
C ILE A 56 5.31 8.86 -8.10
N GLN A 57 5.67 10.12 -8.32
CA GLN A 57 6.54 10.85 -7.39
C GLN A 57 5.89 10.97 -6.01
N GLN A 58 4.65 11.46 -5.96
CA GLN A 58 3.89 11.63 -4.73
C GLN A 58 3.74 10.31 -3.97
N TYR A 59 3.40 9.21 -4.67
CA TYR A 59 3.25 7.90 -4.05
C TYR A 59 4.56 7.39 -3.42
N ARG A 60 5.70 7.63 -4.09
CA ARG A 60 7.01 7.25 -3.55
C ARG A 60 7.42 8.07 -2.34
N GLU A 61 7.10 9.36 -2.33
CA GLU A 61 7.38 10.23 -1.18
C GLU A 61 6.55 9.83 0.04
N GLU A 62 5.30 9.41 -0.17
CA GLU A 62 4.41 8.95 0.92
C GLU A 62 4.76 7.55 1.45
N THR A 63 5.15 6.63 0.57
CA THR A 63 5.28 5.20 0.92
C THR A 63 6.72 4.71 1.02
N GLY A 64 7.70 5.46 0.50
CA GLY A 64 9.09 5.04 0.39
C GLY A 64 9.31 3.89 -0.60
N THR A 65 8.32 3.54 -1.42
CA THR A 65 8.38 2.41 -2.37
C THR A 65 9.37 2.64 -3.50
N GLY A 66 9.85 1.53 -4.08
CA GLY A 66 10.72 1.56 -5.24
C GLY A 66 10.02 2.17 -6.47
N LEU A 67 10.80 2.69 -7.41
CA LEU A 67 10.25 3.31 -8.64
C LEU A 67 9.41 2.32 -9.46
N LEU A 68 9.84 1.06 -9.52
CA LEU A 68 9.14 0.01 -10.26
C LEU A 68 7.75 -0.28 -9.65
N GLU A 69 7.69 -0.48 -8.34
CA GLU A 69 6.46 -0.77 -7.60
C GLU A 69 5.47 0.39 -7.71
N ALA A 70 5.96 1.61 -7.49
CA ALA A 70 5.16 2.82 -7.63
C ALA A 70 4.57 2.94 -9.04
N LYS A 71 5.39 2.74 -10.08
CA LYS A 71 4.92 2.79 -11.46
C LYS A 71 3.87 1.72 -11.75
N GLN A 72 4.10 0.47 -11.35
CA GLN A 72 3.17 -0.64 -11.59
C GLN A 72 1.79 -0.37 -10.96
N LEU A 73 1.78 0.17 -9.75
CA LEU A 73 0.54 0.51 -9.05
C LEU A 73 -0.19 1.67 -9.73
N ILE A 74 0.51 2.77 -10.02
CA ILE A 74 -0.09 3.94 -10.70
C ILE A 74 -0.58 3.59 -12.11
N ASP A 75 0.17 2.78 -12.86
CA ASP A 75 -0.25 2.32 -14.19
C ASP A 75 -1.53 1.47 -14.11
N SER A 76 -1.65 0.62 -13.09
CA SER A 76 -2.86 -0.19 -12.84
C SER A 76 -4.09 0.63 -12.49
N LEU A 77 -3.90 1.78 -11.84
CA LEU A 77 -4.97 2.71 -11.45
C LEU A 77 -5.43 3.62 -12.59
N SER A 78 -4.55 3.88 -13.55
CA SER A 78 -4.80 4.79 -14.67
C SER A 78 -5.42 4.12 -15.91
N LYS A 79 -5.95 2.90 -15.74
CA LYS A 79 -6.48 2.06 -16.82
C LYS A 79 -7.92 2.41 -17.20
#